data_AF-A0A4S9KCU6-F1
#
_entry.id   AF-A0A4S9KCU6-F1
#
_cell.length_a   1.000
_cell.length_b   1.000
_cell.length_c   1.000
_cell.angle_alpha   90.00
_cell.angle_beta   90.00
_cell.angle_gamma   90.00
#
_symmetry.space_group_name_H-M   'P 1'
#
loop_
_entity.id
_entity.type
_entity.pdbx_description
1 polymer ?
#
loop_
_entity_poly.entity_id
_entity_poly.type
_entity_poly.pdbx_seq_one_letter_code
_entity_poly.pdbx_strand_id
1 'polypeptide(L)'
;MANLHEDADSKAAEQAVYWSAWKSEREMRGDMKPSDFPMQNTLSYPSFFPTPPDLPTDQSTSDDPVAKRQRLSWYFYLSEISLRRLATRIQQEVSQVETQPGRDLLETLAELEPGWQKQAQDWLENLPPELSLYCANENDDICRFVLRGHLLNIYELIYWPFVMAVLNLGESEVTVSSTAVQLANKGLAMHQERLVVNQPGFYHRHHGTMGMS
;
A
#
# COMPACT_ATOMS: atom_id res chain seq x y z
N MET A 1 12.63 4.61 -40.27
CA MET A 1 11.97 3.69 -39.32
C MET A 1 12.78 3.42 -38.05
N ALA A 2 14.08 3.76 -37.97
CA ALA A 2 14.89 3.59 -36.75
C ALA A 2 14.58 4.60 -35.62
N ASN A 3 14.26 5.86 -35.95
CA ASN A 3 14.07 6.94 -34.95
C ASN A 3 12.86 6.79 -34.00
N LEU A 4 11.87 5.95 -34.33
CA LEU A 4 10.68 5.78 -33.48
C LEU A 4 10.93 4.82 -32.31
N HIS A 5 11.82 3.84 -32.50
CA HIS A 5 12.13 2.85 -31.46
C HIS A 5 13.05 3.42 -30.40
N GLU A 6 14.03 4.24 -30.82
CA GLU A 6 15.01 4.90 -29.95
C GLU A 6 14.35 5.94 -29.02
N ASP A 7 13.33 6.66 -29.51
CA ASP A 7 12.56 7.63 -28.73
C ASP A 7 11.61 6.96 -27.72
N ALA A 8 11.11 5.76 -28.06
CA ALA A 8 10.31 4.95 -27.14
C ALA A 8 11.17 4.35 -26.01
N ASP A 9 12.36 3.87 -26.32
CA ASP A 9 13.31 3.32 -25.35
C ASP A 9 13.84 4.41 -24.39
N SER A 10 14.12 5.62 -24.90
CA SER A 10 14.51 6.77 -24.07
C SER A 10 13.39 7.15 -23.09
N LYS A 11 12.14 7.23 -23.56
CA LYS A 11 10.98 7.52 -22.70
C LYS A 11 10.74 6.43 -21.64
N ALA A 12 10.90 5.16 -22.02
CA ALA A 12 10.79 4.05 -21.07
C ALA A 12 11.88 4.12 -19.99
N ALA A 13 13.11 4.46 -20.36
CA ALA A 13 14.21 4.64 -19.41
C ALA A 13 13.97 5.83 -18.48
N GLU A 14 13.51 6.98 -19.00
CA GLU A 14 13.14 8.15 -18.21
C GLU A 14 12.02 7.83 -17.22
N GLN A 15 10.99 7.11 -17.66
CA GLN A 15 9.91 6.65 -16.78
C GLN A 15 10.41 5.69 -15.72
N ALA A 16 11.28 4.73 -16.07
CA ALA A 16 11.86 3.79 -15.11
C ALA A 16 12.70 4.52 -14.04
N VAL A 17 13.51 5.50 -14.42
CA VAL A 17 14.27 6.34 -13.49
C VAL A 17 13.33 7.18 -12.62
N TYR A 18 12.33 7.82 -13.21
CA TYR A 18 11.33 8.59 -12.47
C TYR A 18 10.62 7.72 -11.42
N TRP A 19 10.08 6.56 -11.83
CA TRP A 19 9.34 5.67 -10.94
C TRP A 19 10.21 5.03 -9.87
N SER A 20 11.45 4.67 -10.18
CA SER A 20 12.39 4.10 -9.19
C SER A 20 12.85 5.16 -8.19
N ALA A 21 13.18 6.37 -8.63
CA ALA A 21 13.53 7.48 -7.75
C ALA A 21 12.35 7.89 -6.86
N TRP A 22 11.16 8.03 -7.45
CA TRP A 22 9.93 8.37 -6.73
C TRP A 22 9.54 7.29 -5.70
N LYS A 23 9.67 6.00 -6.05
CA LYS A 23 9.44 4.88 -5.11
C LYS A 23 10.44 4.92 -3.95
N SER A 24 11.71 5.15 -4.25
CA SER A 24 12.78 5.23 -3.24
C SER A 24 12.57 6.41 -2.29
N GLU A 25 12.18 7.58 -2.82
CA GLU A 25 11.82 8.74 -1.99
C GLU A 25 10.64 8.42 -1.08
N ARG A 26 9.59 7.78 -1.61
CA ARG A 26 8.40 7.40 -0.84
C ARG A 26 8.71 6.39 0.26
N GLU A 27 9.59 5.44 0.00
CA GLU A 27 10.00 4.42 0.98
C GLU A 27 10.84 5.04 2.11
N MET A 28 11.71 6.02 1.82
CA MET A 28 12.53 6.68 2.84
C MET A 28 11.84 7.84 3.58
N ARG A 29 10.72 8.35 3.06
CA ARG A 29 10.05 9.55 3.60
C ARG A 29 9.54 9.37 5.02
N GLY A 30 9.14 8.16 5.40
CA GLY A 30 8.73 7.84 6.78
C GLY A 30 9.85 8.07 7.80
N ASP A 31 11.08 7.77 7.41
CA ASP A 31 12.26 7.82 8.28
C ASP A 31 12.96 9.19 8.26
N MET A 32 13.09 9.78 7.08
CA MET A 32 13.90 11.01 6.90
C MET A 32 13.11 12.29 7.15
N LYS A 33 11.76 12.25 7.09
CA LYS A 33 10.85 13.43 7.18
C LYS A 33 11.43 14.69 6.50
N PRO A 34 11.83 14.60 5.21
CA PRO A 34 12.43 15.74 4.53
C PRO A 34 11.44 16.92 4.46
N SER A 35 11.95 18.14 4.57
CA SER A 35 11.17 19.36 4.39
C SER A 35 10.50 19.35 3.01
N ASP A 36 9.18 19.50 2.97
CA ASP A 36 8.46 19.55 1.70
C ASP A 36 8.86 20.78 0.90
N PHE A 37 9.09 20.60 -0.40
CA PHE A 37 9.17 21.72 -1.33
C PHE A 37 7.78 22.34 -1.47
N PRO A 38 7.66 23.68 -1.60
CA PRO A 38 6.36 24.36 -1.74
C PRO A 38 5.63 24.08 -3.07
N MET A 39 6.10 23.10 -3.86
CA MET A 39 5.35 22.58 -4.99
C MET A 39 4.20 21.75 -4.42
N GLN A 40 2.96 22.16 -4.74
CA GLN A 40 1.74 21.59 -4.21
C GLN A 40 1.83 20.09 -3.90
N ASN A 41 1.28 19.73 -2.74
CA ASN A 41 0.98 18.39 -2.23
C ASN A 41 0.09 17.52 -3.17
N THR A 42 0.01 17.86 -4.45
CA THR A 42 -0.58 17.08 -5.54
C THR A 42 0.43 16.05 -6.06
N LEU A 43 1.09 15.33 -5.15
CA LEU A 43 1.89 14.16 -5.48
C LEU A 43 0.95 12.97 -5.71
N SER A 44 -0.02 13.17 -6.61
CA SER A 44 -1.02 12.17 -6.98
C SER A 44 -0.38 11.23 -7.98
N TYR A 45 -0.50 9.93 -7.75
CA TYR A 45 -0.35 8.98 -8.85
C TYR A 45 -1.27 9.41 -10.02
N PRO A 46 -0.86 9.19 -11.28
CA PRO A 46 -1.73 9.38 -12.43
C PRO A 46 -3.05 8.63 -12.20
N SER A 47 -4.19 9.18 -12.62
CA SER A 47 -5.48 8.49 -12.44
C SER A 47 -5.56 7.19 -13.24
N PHE A 48 -4.85 7.10 -14.36
CA PHE A 48 -4.77 5.92 -15.20
C PHE A 48 -3.65 4.97 -14.74
N PHE A 49 -3.85 3.67 -14.97
CA PHE A 49 -2.78 2.69 -14.82
C PHE A 49 -1.84 2.76 -16.03
N PRO A 50 -0.55 2.43 -15.87
CA PRO A 50 0.36 2.36 -16.99
C PRO A 50 -0.16 1.37 -18.03
N THR A 51 0.12 1.62 -19.31
CA THR A 51 -0.29 0.71 -20.39
C THR A 51 0.47 -0.61 -20.23
N PRO A 52 -0.21 -1.78 -20.33
CA PRO A 52 0.48 -3.06 -20.35
C PRO A 52 1.55 -3.08 -21.44
N PRO A 53 2.70 -3.76 -21.20
CA PRO A 53 3.65 -4.03 -22.27
C PRO A 53 2.92 -4.71 -23.43
N ASP A 54 3.39 -4.50 -24.67
CA ASP A 54 2.90 -5.22 -25.85
C ASP A 54 3.22 -6.71 -25.71
N LEU A 55 2.38 -7.43 -24.97
CA LEU A 55 2.40 -8.87 -24.91
C LEU A 55 1.79 -9.35 -26.24
N PRO A 56 2.54 -10.08 -27.08
CA PRO A 56 1.99 -10.62 -28.32
C PRO A 56 0.68 -11.37 -28.00
N THR A 57 -0.38 -11.13 -28.76
CA THR A 57 -1.72 -11.69 -28.50
C THR A 57 -1.71 -13.21 -28.31
N ASP A 58 -0.79 -13.92 -28.98
CA ASP A 58 -0.55 -15.36 -28.85
C ASP A 58 -0.01 -15.80 -27.47
N GLN A 59 0.55 -14.89 -26.67
CA GLN A 59 1.13 -15.15 -25.35
C GLN A 59 0.14 -14.96 -24.20
N SER A 60 -1.03 -14.36 -24.45
CA SER A 60 -2.08 -14.19 -23.43
C SER A 60 -2.66 -15.54 -22.95
N THR A 61 -2.59 -16.56 -23.81
CA THR A 61 -3.06 -17.93 -23.60
C THR A 61 -1.96 -18.99 -23.80
N SER A 62 -0.71 -18.58 -24.06
CA SER A 62 0.38 -19.55 -24.19
C SER A 62 0.77 -20.13 -22.83
N ASP A 63 1.03 -21.43 -22.80
CA ASP A 63 1.67 -22.11 -21.67
C ASP A 63 3.18 -21.78 -21.60
N ASP A 64 3.64 -20.73 -22.29
CA ASP A 64 5.03 -20.29 -22.23
C ASP A 64 5.32 -19.75 -20.80
N PRO A 65 6.27 -20.37 -20.06
CA PRO A 65 6.62 -19.92 -18.72
C PRO A 65 7.10 -18.46 -18.69
N VAL A 66 7.69 -17.93 -19.76
CA VAL A 66 8.17 -16.55 -19.83
C VAL A 66 7.00 -15.56 -19.90
N ALA A 67 6.06 -15.80 -20.81
CA ALA A 67 4.84 -14.99 -20.96
C ALA A 67 4.02 -14.96 -19.67
N LYS A 68 3.84 -16.13 -19.03
CA LYS A 68 3.13 -16.23 -17.74
C LYS A 68 3.82 -15.41 -16.65
N ARG A 69 5.15 -15.45 -16.57
CA ARG A 69 5.92 -14.66 -15.61
C ARG A 69 5.75 -13.15 -15.86
N GLN A 70 5.83 -12.71 -17.11
CA GLN A 70 5.63 -11.30 -17.46
C GLN A 70 4.23 -10.81 -17.08
N ARG A 71 3.20 -11.61 -17.37
CA ARG A 71 1.81 -11.32 -16.97
C ARG A 71 1.67 -11.20 -15.44
N LEU A 72 2.25 -12.14 -14.69
CA LEU A 72 2.22 -12.09 -13.23
C LEU A 72 2.93 -10.85 -12.67
N SER A 73 4.11 -10.51 -13.20
CA SER A 73 4.83 -9.30 -12.81
C SER A 73 4.01 -8.04 -13.09
N TRP A 74 3.30 -8.01 -14.21
CA TRP A 74 2.41 -6.91 -14.57
C TRP A 74 1.21 -6.78 -13.63
N TYR A 75 0.51 -7.89 -13.37
CA TYR A 75 -0.59 -7.92 -12.41
C TYR A 75 -0.16 -7.49 -11.02
N PHE A 76 0.99 -7.99 -10.56
CA PHE A 76 1.57 -7.59 -9.28
C PHE A 76 1.80 -6.07 -9.23
N TYR A 77 2.39 -5.50 -10.28
CA TYR A 77 2.66 -4.07 -10.35
C TYR A 77 1.38 -3.22 -10.32
N LEU A 78 0.33 -3.62 -11.05
CA LEU A 78 -0.96 -2.93 -11.02
C LEU A 78 -1.61 -3.00 -9.63
N SER A 79 -1.61 -4.19 -9.01
CA SER A 79 -2.11 -4.39 -7.65
C SER A 79 -1.33 -3.56 -6.62
N GLU A 80 0.00 -3.47 -6.74
CA GLU A 80 0.85 -2.64 -5.88
C GLU A 80 0.52 -1.15 -6.05
N ILE A 81 0.42 -0.65 -7.28
CA ILE A 81 0.06 0.74 -7.57
C ILE A 81 -1.31 1.08 -6.97
N SER A 82 -2.33 0.24 -7.21
CA SER A 82 -3.69 0.52 -6.75
C SER A 82 -3.75 0.60 -5.23
N LEU A 83 -3.01 -0.26 -4.53
CA LEU A 83 -2.95 -0.26 -3.08
C LEU A 83 -2.18 0.96 -2.53
N ARG A 84 -1.07 1.35 -3.18
CA ARG A 84 -0.33 2.58 -2.83
C ARG A 84 -1.18 3.84 -3.03
N ARG A 85 -2.05 3.86 -4.05
CA ARG A 85 -3.03 4.95 -4.25
C ARG A 85 -4.05 5.02 -3.12
N LEU A 86 -4.56 3.86 -2.68
CA LEU A 86 -5.45 3.78 -1.53
C LEU A 86 -4.75 4.30 -0.26
N ALA A 87 -3.52 3.87 0.01
CA ALA A 87 -2.72 4.38 1.14
C ALA A 87 -2.59 5.90 1.12
N THR A 88 -2.23 6.45 -0.04
CA THR A 88 -2.03 7.90 -0.21
C THR A 88 -3.33 8.67 0.05
N ARG A 89 -4.47 8.16 -0.43
CA ARG A 89 -5.78 8.76 -0.19
C ARG A 89 -6.13 8.77 1.30
N ILE A 90 -5.98 7.63 1.98
CA ILE A 90 -6.27 7.52 3.42
C ILE A 90 -5.38 8.49 4.20
N GLN A 91 -4.08 8.55 3.90
CA GLN A 91 -3.16 9.51 4.54
C GLN A 91 -3.59 10.96 4.34
N GLN A 92 -4.01 11.33 3.12
CA GLN A 92 -4.50 12.67 2.83
C GLN A 92 -5.77 13.00 3.62
N GLU A 93 -6.71 12.06 3.72
CA GLU A 93 -7.94 12.24 4.48
C GLU A 93 -7.65 12.35 5.98
N VAL A 94 -6.77 11.51 6.53
CA VAL A 94 -6.32 11.61 7.94
C VAL A 94 -5.70 12.98 8.21
N SER A 95 -4.73 13.42 7.40
CA SER A 95 -4.10 14.74 7.58
C SER A 95 -5.08 15.91 7.41
N GLN A 96 -6.12 15.76 6.57
CA GLN A 96 -7.18 16.76 6.46
C GLN A 96 -8.03 16.84 7.72
N VAL A 97 -8.28 15.71 8.40
CA VAL A 97 -9.01 15.71 9.68
C VAL A 97 -8.14 16.31 10.80
N GLU A 98 -6.86 15.97 10.87
CA GLU A 98 -5.92 16.50 11.89
C GLU A 98 -5.78 18.03 11.86
N THR A 99 -5.99 18.64 10.69
CA THR A 99 -5.89 20.09 10.50
C THR A 99 -7.21 20.84 10.72
N GLN A 100 -8.32 20.14 10.93
CA GLN A 100 -9.64 20.76 11.15
C GLN A 100 -9.82 21.18 12.61
N PRO A 101 -9.93 22.49 12.92
CA PRO A 101 -10.11 22.95 14.28
C PRO A 101 -11.51 22.60 14.82
N GLY A 102 -11.57 22.09 16.04
CA GLY A 102 -12.82 21.91 16.80
C GLY A 102 -13.62 20.64 16.48
N ARG A 103 -13.10 19.73 15.65
CA ARG A 103 -13.66 18.38 15.50
C ARG A 103 -12.92 17.37 16.38
N ASP A 104 -13.65 16.40 16.91
CA ASP A 104 -13.04 15.23 17.52
C ASP A 104 -12.41 14.38 16.40
N LEU A 105 -11.08 14.27 16.45
CA LEU A 105 -10.28 13.53 15.48
C LEU A 105 -10.73 12.06 15.42
N LEU A 106 -10.87 11.39 16.57
CA LEU A 106 -11.17 9.96 16.61
C LEU A 106 -12.60 9.68 16.16
N GLU A 107 -13.55 10.53 16.53
CA GLU A 107 -14.93 10.41 16.07
C GLU A 107 -15.01 10.56 14.54
N THR A 108 -14.35 11.59 13.99
CA THR A 108 -14.35 11.83 12.53
C THR A 108 -13.65 10.70 11.77
N LEU A 109 -12.53 10.19 12.28
CA LEU A 109 -11.85 9.03 11.68
C LEU A 109 -12.72 7.77 11.74
N ALA A 110 -13.48 7.58 12.83
CA ALA A 110 -14.38 6.43 12.97
C ALA A 110 -15.54 6.47 11.97
N GLU A 111 -16.01 7.67 11.58
CA GLU A 111 -17.01 7.83 10.52
C GLU A 111 -16.48 7.46 9.12
N LEU A 112 -15.18 7.70 8.87
CA LEU A 112 -14.54 7.40 7.58
C LEU A 112 -14.09 5.93 7.45
N GLU A 113 -13.79 5.26 8.56
CA GLU A 113 -13.25 3.89 8.60
C GLU A 113 -14.02 2.87 7.73
N PRO A 114 -15.37 2.82 7.73
CA PRO A 114 -16.09 1.83 6.94
C PRO A 114 -15.84 1.98 5.44
N GLY A 115 -15.65 3.21 4.96
CA GLY A 115 -15.35 3.52 3.57
C GLY A 115 -13.95 3.05 3.16
N TRP A 116 -12.96 3.23 4.04
CA TRP A 116 -11.60 2.73 3.81
C TRP A 116 -11.52 1.22 3.88
N GLN A 117 -12.19 0.62 4.88
CA GLN A 117 -12.28 -0.83 5.03
C GLN A 117 -12.90 -1.46 3.77
N LYS A 118 -13.99 -0.87 3.25
CA LYS A 118 -14.62 -1.37 2.02
C LYS A 118 -13.70 -1.27 0.81
N GLN A 119 -12.97 -0.16 0.64
CA GLN A 119 -12.00 -0.02 -0.46
C GLN A 119 -10.86 -1.05 -0.38
N ALA A 120 -10.38 -1.37 0.83
CA ALA A 120 -9.37 -2.41 1.01
C ALA A 120 -9.91 -3.81 0.69
N GLN A 121 -11.17 -4.09 1.06
CA GLN A 121 -11.86 -5.34 0.72
C GLN A 121 -12.12 -5.45 -0.79
N ASP A 122 -12.61 -4.39 -1.42
CA ASP A 122 -12.83 -4.36 -2.87
C ASP A 122 -11.52 -4.59 -3.62
N TRP A 123 -10.42 -4.01 -3.15
CA TRP A 123 -9.10 -4.27 -3.72
C TRP A 123 -8.71 -5.75 -3.63
N LEU A 124 -8.93 -6.38 -2.46
CA LEU A 124 -8.63 -7.80 -2.24
C LEU A 124 -9.48 -8.71 -3.13
N GLU A 125 -10.78 -8.43 -3.26
CA GLU A 125 -11.73 -9.19 -4.09
C GLU A 125 -11.42 -9.09 -5.59
N ASN A 126 -10.85 -7.96 -6.03
CA ASN A 126 -10.50 -7.71 -7.44
C ASN A 126 -9.08 -8.15 -7.81
N LEU A 127 -8.34 -8.81 -6.92
CA LEU A 127 -7.05 -9.39 -7.28
C LEU A 127 -7.25 -10.51 -8.31
N PRO A 128 -6.35 -10.62 -9.31
CA PRO A 128 -6.40 -11.73 -10.24
C PRO A 128 -6.22 -13.06 -9.50
N PRO A 129 -6.79 -14.18 -9.99
CA PRO A 129 -6.72 -15.47 -9.31
C PRO A 129 -5.30 -15.90 -8.97
N GLU A 130 -4.33 -15.57 -9.82
CA GLU A 130 -2.93 -15.88 -9.59
C GLU A 130 -2.28 -15.07 -8.46
N LEU A 131 -2.90 -13.98 -8.00
CA LEU A 131 -2.45 -13.16 -6.85
C LEU A 131 -3.45 -13.20 -5.69
N SER A 132 -4.41 -14.12 -5.71
CA SER A 132 -5.38 -14.27 -4.63
C SER A 132 -4.71 -14.46 -3.28
N LEU A 133 -5.17 -13.73 -2.26
CA LEU A 133 -4.66 -13.79 -0.89
C LEU A 133 -5.59 -14.58 0.05
N TYR A 134 -6.59 -15.29 -0.49
CA TYR A 134 -7.48 -16.16 0.31
C TYR A 134 -6.84 -17.52 0.65
N CYS A 135 -5.70 -17.86 0.03
CA CYS A 135 -4.93 -19.06 0.37
C CYS A 135 -4.08 -18.86 1.64
N ALA A 136 -3.73 -19.97 2.31
CA ALA A 136 -2.84 -19.94 3.47
C ALA A 136 -1.49 -19.29 3.13
N ASN A 137 -1.03 -18.40 4.01
CA ASN A 137 0.21 -17.62 3.87
C ASN A 137 1.49 -18.48 3.77
N GLU A 138 1.47 -19.71 4.27
CA GLU A 138 2.57 -20.68 4.15
C GLU A 138 2.94 -21.00 2.70
N ASN A 139 2.01 -20.83 1.77
CA ASN A 139 2.19 -21.12 0.35
C ASN A 139 2.40 -19.86 -0.50
N ASP A 140 2.66 -18.71 0.13
CA ASP A 140 2.90 -17.47 -0.58
C ASP A 140 4.17 -17.54 -1.43
N ASP A 141 4.04 -17.14 -2.70
CA ASP A 141 5.20 -16.66 -3.43
C ASP A 141 5.54 -15.23 -2.99
N ILE A 142 6.68 -14.72 -3.47
CA ILE A 142 7.17 -13.37 -3.11
C ILE A 142 6.11 -12.30 -3.41
N CYS A 143 5.34 -12.45 -4.50
CA CYS A 143 4.34 -11.46 -4.89
C CYS A 143 3.18 -11.43 -3.87
N ARG A 144 2.62 -12.59 -3.51
CA ARG A 144 1.55 -12.68 -2.52
C ARG A 144 2.00 -12.22 -1.14
N PHE A 145 3.21 -12.61 -0.73
CA PHE A 145 3.81 -12.18 0.54
C PHE A 145 3.89 -10.65 0.62
N VAL A 146 4.42 -10.00 -0.42
CA VAL A 146 4.54 -8.54 -0.48
C VAL A 146 3.16 -7.86 -0.51
N LEU A 147 2.21 -8.35 -1.31
CA LEU A 147 0.87 -7.78 -1.39
C LEU A 147 0.11 -7.91 -0.06
N ARG A 148 0.24 -9.05 0.64
CA ARG A 148 -0.35 -9.24 1.97
C ARG A 148 0.26 -8.29 2.99
N GLY A 149 1.58 -8.12 2.98
CA GLY A 149 2.27 -7.13 3.81
C GLY A 149 1.78 -5.70 3.55
N HIS A 150 1.60 -5.32 2.28
CA HIS A 150 1.04 -4.00 1.94
C HIS A 150 -0.41 -3.83 2.39
N LEU A 151 -1.25 -4.86 2.28
CA LEU A 151 -2.63 -4.81 2.75
C LEU A 151 -2.68 -4.62 4.28
N LEU A 152 -1.82 -5.33 5.03
CA LEU A 152 -1.68 -5.14 6.47
C LEU A 152 -1.25 -3.71 6.82
N ASN A 153 -0.33 -3.11 6.06
CA ASN A 153 0.05 -1.71 6.26
C ASN A 153 -1.13 -0.73 6.06
N ILE A 154 -2.06 -1.02 5.15
CA ILE A 154 -3.29 -0.22 4.99
C ILE A 154 -4.16 -0.32 6.24
N TYR A 155 -4.38 -1.54 6.74
CA TYR A 155 -5.19 -1.71 7.95
C TYR A 155 -4.51 -1.08 9.18
N GLU A 156 -3.18 -1.16 9.28
CA GLU A 156 -2.42 -0.45 10.30
C GLU A 156 -2.60 1.07 10.19
N LEU A 157 -2.52 1.64 8.98
CA LEU A 157 -2.80 3.06 8.75
C LEU A 157 -4.22 3.47 9.19
N ILE A 158 -5.22 2.62 8.93
CA ILE A 158 -6.63 2.87 9.32
C ILE A 158 -6.80 2.82 10.84
N TYR A 159 -6.22 1.81 11.51
CA TYR A 159 -6.53 1.51 12.90
C TYR A 159 -5.55 2.11 13.93
N TRP A 160 -4.33 2.44 13.53
CA TRP A 160 -3.28 2.93 14.43
C TRP A 160 -3.68 4.16 15.26
N PRO A 161 -4.40 5.17 14.73
CA PRO A 161 -4.83 6.31 15.54
C PRO A 161 -5.67 5.91 16.75
N PHE A 162 -6.52 4.90 16.61
CA PHE A 162 -7.35 4.39 17.71
C PHE A 162 -6.54 3.58 18.72
N VAL A 163 -5.60 2.75 18.24
CA VAL A 163 -4.69 2.00 19.12
C VAL A 163 -3.89 2.95 19.99
N MET A 164 -3.30 3.99 19.40
CA MET A 164 -2.53 5.00 20.11
C MET A 164 -3.40 5.78 21.11
N ALA A 165 -4.62 6.15 20.74
CA ALA A 165 -5.53 6.83 21.65
C ALA A 165 -5.87 5.99 22.88
N VAL A 166 -6.15 4.70 22.70
CA VAL A 166 -6.44 3.78 23.82
C VAL A 166 -5.22 3.55 24.70
N LEU A 167 -4.02 3.42 24.12
CA LEU A 167 -2.79 3.26 24.90
C LEU A 167 -2.44 4.50 25.72
N ASN A 168 -2.73 5.69 25.20
CA ASN A 168 -2.46 6.97 25.86
C ASN A 168 -3.54 7.38 26.88
N LEU A 169 -4.58 6.57 27.11
CA LEU A 169 -5.62 6.83 28.12
C LEU A 169 -5.07 7.07 29.53
N GLY A 170 -3.91 6.48 29.86
CA GLY A 170 -3.26 6.68 31.17
C GLY A 170 -2.63 8.06 31.35
N GLU A 171 -2.41 8.81 30.26
CA GLU A 171 -1.72 10.10 30.26
C GLU A 171 -2.66 11.30 30.06
N SER A 172 -3.94 11.06 29.74
CA SER A 172 -4.91 12.09 29.39
C SER A 172 -6.26 11.88 30.07
N GLU A 173 -6.93 12.96 30.52
CA GLU A 173 -8.31 12.92 31.04
C GLU A 173 -9.38 12.68 29.94
N VAL A 174 -8.95 12.45 28.69
CA VAL A 174 -9.84 12.26 27.54
C VAL A 174 -10.48 10.87 27.58
N THR A 175 -11.81 10.84 27.66
CA THR A 175 -12.59 9.61 27.52
C THR A 175 -12.65 9.17 26.06
N VAL A 176 -12.11 8.00 25.74
CA VAL A 176 -12.21 7.38 24.41
C VAL A 176 -13.58 6.72 24.24
N SER A 177 -14.22 6.91 23.08
CA SER A 177 -15.54 6.34 22.77
C SER A 177 -15.50 4.80 22.67
N SER A 178 -16.64 4.15 22.90
CA SER A 178 -16.76 2.69 22.75
C SER A 178 -16.42 2.23 21.32
N THR A 179 -16.79 3.02 20.32
CA THR A 179 -16.43 2.77 18.91
C THR A 179 -14.92 2.80 18.71
N ALA A 180 -14.23 3.81 19.23
CA ALA A 180 -12.77 3.90 19.13
C ALA A 180 -12.07 2.71 19.81
N VAL A 181 -12.58 2.23 20.95
CA VAL A 181 -12.08 0.99 21.58
C VAL A 181 -12.27 -0.24 20.70
N GLN A 182 -13.42 -0.36 20.02
CA GLN A 182 -13.66 -1.47 19.08
C GLN A 182 -12.69 -1.41 17.89
N LEU A 183 -12.47 -0.23 17.33
CA LEU A 183 -11.53 -0.02 16.23
C LEU A 183 -10.07 -0.26 16.66
N ALA A 184 -9.70 0.12 17.88
CA ALA A 184 -8.39 -0.21 18.45
C ALA A 184 -8.20 -1.73 18.57
N ASN A 185 -9.22 -2.48 19.03
CA ASN A 185 -9.16 -3.94 19.08
C ASN A 185 -9.02 -4.58 17.69
N LYS A 186 -9.69 -4.04 16.67
CA LYS A 186 -9.44 -4.46 15.27
C LYS A 186 -7.97 -4.22 14.92
N GLY A 187 -7.43 -3.03 15.19
CA GLY A 187 -6.02 -2.70 14.93
C GLY A 187 -5.04 -3.67 15.60
N LEU A 188 -5.25 -3.98 16.88
CA LEU A 188 -4.44 -4.97 17.61
C LEU A 188 -4.49 -6.37 16.97
N ALA A 189 -5.67 -6.81 16.52
CA ALA A 189 -5.81 -8.08 15.81
C ALA A 189 -5.02 -8.07 14.49
N MET A 190 -5.03 -6.95 13.75
CA MET A 190 -4.22 -6.81 12.52
C MET A 190 -2.72 -6.83 12.79
N HIS A 191 -2.26 -6.23 13.89
CA HIS A 191 -0.85 -6.31 14.30
C HIS A 191 -0.45 -7.74 14.68
N GLN A 192 -1.34 -8.48 15.35
CA GLN A 192 -1.10 -9.90 15.62
C GLN A 192 -0.99 -10.71 14.32
N GLU A 193 -1.89 -10.48 13.36
CA GLU A 193 -1.82 -11.12 12.04
C GLU A 193 -0.50 -10.78 11.33
N ARG A 194 -0.04 -9.52 11.42
CA ARG A 194 1.24 -9.09 10.85
C ARG A 194 2.44 -9.86 11.42
N LEU A 195 2.44 -10.18 12.71
CA LEU A 195 3.49 -11.01 13.30
C LEU A 195 3.51 -12.42 12.71
N VAL A 196 2.33 -13.00 12.47
CA VAL A 196 2.21 -14.34 11.87
C VAL A 196 2.62 -14.32 10.39
N VAL A 197 2.11 -13.35 9.62
CA VAL A 197 2.42 -13.23 8.19
C VAL A 197 3.90 -12.97 7.94
N ASN A 198 4.55 -12.16 8.77
CA ASN A 198 5.96 -11.83 8.60
C ASN A 198 6.91 -12.88 9.21
N GLN A 199 6.39 -13.89 9.90
CA GLN A 199 7.21 -14.93 10.55
C GLN A 199 8.24 -15.58 9.61
N PRO A 200 7.91 -15.94 8.34
CA PRO A 200 8.90 -16.48 7.41
C PRO A 200 10.04 -15.49 7.09
N GLY A 201 9.74 -14.19 7.11
CA GLY A 201 10.72 -13.12 6.86
C GLY A 201 11.66 -12.85 8.03
N PHE A 202 11.34 -13.26 9.26
CA PHE A 202 12.18 -13.01 10.44
C PHE A 202 13.56 -13.69 10.36
N TYR A 203 13.64 -14.79 9.61
CA TYR A 203 14.87 -15.55 9.44
C TYR A 203 15.69 -15.13 8.20
N HIS A 204 15.18 -14.19 7.40
CA HIS A 204 15.78 -13.79 6.14
C HIS A 204 15.88 -12.25 6.03
N ARG A 205 17.08 -11.69 6.20
CA ARG A 205 17.35 -10.27 5.92
C ARG A 205 17.26 -10.03 4.41
N HIS A 206 16.16 -9.46 3.95
CA HIS A 206 16.11 -8.88 2.61
C HIS A 206 16.89 -7.57 2.61
N HIS A 207 17.90 -7.45 1.75
CA HIS A 207 18.81 -6.29 1.61
C HIS A 207 18.13 -4.99 1.13
N GLY A 208 16.84 -4.80 1.38
CA GLY A 208 16.06 -3.63 0.99
C GLY A 208 15.10 -3.10 2.06
N THR A 209 14.96 -3.76 3.22
CA THR A 209 14.09 -3.28 4.31
C THR A 209 14.92 -2.47 5.30
N MET A 210 15.23 -1.22 4.94
CA MET A 210 15.70 -0.25 5.92
C MET A 210 14.52 0.11 6.84
N GLY A 211 14.72 0.08 8.16
CA GLY A 211 13.83 0.77 9.11
C GLY A 211 12.87 -0.08 9.97
N MET A 212 12.85 -1.41 9.89
CA MET A 212 12.13 -2.23 10.88
C MET A 212 13.10 -2.82 11.91
N SER A 213 13.58 -1.98 12.84
CA SER A 213 14.22 -2.39 14.08
C SER A 213 13.63 -1.63 15.26
#